data_AF-A0A1Q7D691-F1
#
_entry.id   AF-A0A1Q7D691-F1
#
_cell.length_a   1.000
_cell.length_b   1.000
_cell.length_c   1.000
_cell.angle_alpha   90.00
_cell.angle_beta   90.00
_cell.angle_gamma   90.00
#
_symmetry.space_group_name_H-M   'P 1'
#
loop_
_entity.id
_entity.type
_entity.pdbx_description
1 polymer ?
#
loop_
_entity_poly.entity_id
_entity_poly.type
_entity_poly.pdbx_seq_one_letter_code
_entity_poly.pdbx_strand_id
1 'polypeptide(L)'
;MTAAWVAQRYGIAADDVERVLERLTARGLLRRGAFIESAPAPQYVHIAVLEDVQRRQVHARRVPRPVSTTEQFSAFLLRRHHLHPAHRLVGPPGVLAAVELLQGDDFAVRVWEQDLLAPRVEGYEREWLDRLGLSGSIVWTTFDHRAAGSARPADDTRDEDRKRSGRVGVGLRENIGWLSEPAEPASTLDARTKNVLLHLQLRGASFVQDLARVTGLDPAATQAALWDLFWAGLVTPDTFSAVVADVMPQRGAASRRNGRRPRRGMARGVLSHLPVLGRWSALGEDERLSPEQRDEAHAHLLLARYGVVARELAAGDWSRLRHVLLRMEYGGEVVRGYFVEGLSGEQYALADALTDLGASPRRAEPHVIVNMVDPANVWGRIFALSRPDGTRVAVARTPQAWLIFRAGRPIVLAEGHGRELSTLAGYELVDLPGVVRALSSIMERPPLLRPVRRLEVVMWNGRPVAETEAFDVFLTAGFAADGPRLWWDGHPGPRPAR
;
A
#
# COMPACT_ATOMS: atom_id res chain seq x y z
N MET A 1 -11.97 40.79 23.40
CA MET A 1 -12.82 41.67 24.25
C MET A 1 -11.99 42.21 25.41
N THR A 2 -12.35 43.33 26.02
CA THR A 2 -11.67 43.89 27.21
C THR A 2 -12.58 43.80 28.44
N ALA A 3 -12.01 43.80 29.65
CA ALA A 3 -12.79 43.77 30.89
C ALA A 3 -13.74 44.97 31.00
N ALA A 4 -13.26 46.17 30.65
CA ALA A 4 -14.07 47.40 30.63
C ALA A 4 -15.29 47.30 29.70
N TRP A 5 -15.13 46.68 28.52
CA TRP A 5 -16.25 46.47 27.60
C TRP A 5 -17.31 45.53 28.16
N VAL A 6 -16.90 44.44 28.83
CA VAL A 6 -17.82 43.49 29.46
C VAL A 6 -18.55 44.14 30.63
N ALA A 7 -17.85 44.89 31.48
CA ALA A 7 -18.43 45.63 32.59
C ALA A 7 -19.50 46.63 32.12
N GLN A 8 -19.19 47.41 31.07
CA GLN A 8 -20.13 48.36 30.49
C GLN A 8 -21.33 47.69 29.83
N ARG A 9 -21.12 46.60 29.10
CA ARG A 9 -22.18 45.91 28.36
C ARG A 9 -23.19 45.23 29.27
N TYR A 10 -22.73 44.65 30.38
CA TYR A 10 -23.56 43.85 31.28
C TYR A 10 -23.90 44.55 32.60
N GLY A 11 -23.40 45.76 32.84
CA GLY A 11 -23.67 46.52 34.05
C GLY A 11 -23.07 45.90 35.32
N ILE A 12 -21.95 45.18 35.17
CA ILE A 12 -21.26 44.47 36.27
C ILE A 12 -20.08 45.32 36.72
N ALA A 13 -19.80 45.33 38.03
CA ALA A 13 -18.62 46.02 38.57
C ALA A 13 -17.32 45.48 37.93
N ALA A 14 -16.40 46.39 37.60
CA ALA A 14 -15.17 46.05 36.89
C ALA A 14 -14.35 44.97 37.63
N ASP A 15 -14.22 45.10 38.95
CA ASP A 15 -13.48 44.16 39.80
C ASP A 15 -14.08 42.73 39.79
N ASP A 16 -15.40 42.61 39.67
CA ASP A 16 -16.07 41.31 39.56
C ASP A 16 -15.81 40.67 38.20
N VAL A 17 -15.85 41.46 37.13
CA VAL A 17 -15.55 41.01 35.76
C VAL A 17 -14.10 40.54 35.65
N GLU A 18 -13.15 41.30 36.19
CA GLU A 18 -11.73 40.92 36.18
C GLU A 18 -11.51 39.60 36.91
N ARG A 19 -12.08 39.44 38.11
CA ARG A 19 -11.98 38.18 38.88
C ARG A 19 -12.56 36.98 38.12
N VAL A 20 -13.65 37.15 37.38
CA VAL A 20 -14.25 36.08 36.56
C VAL A 20 -13.38 35.75 35.35
N LEU A 21 -12.88 36.76 34.64
CA LEU A 21 -12.02 36.57 33.46
C LEU A 21 -10.69 35.90 33.84
N GLU A 22 -10.10 36.27 34.98
CA GLU A 22 -8.90 35.61 35.50
C GLU A 22 -9.15 34.15 35.86
N ARG A 23 -10.29 33.85 36.51
CA ARG A 23 -10.68 32.47 36.82
C ARG A 23 -10.87 31.62 35.57
N LEU A 24 -11.51 32.18 34.53
CA LEU A 24 -11.70 31.48 33.25
C LEU A 24 -10.39 31.33 32.47
N THR A 25 -9.46 32.27 32.61
CA THR A 25 -8.10 32.16 32.06
C THR A 25 -7.31 31.07 32.79
N ALA A 26 -7.39 31.01 34.12
CA ALA A 26 -6.73 29.98 34.94
C ALA A 26 -7.27 28.56 34.66
N ARG A 27 -8.56 28.45 34.29
CA ARG A 27 -9.17 27.19 33.83
C ARG A 27 -8.83 26.81 32.39
N GLY A 28 -8.09 27.66 31.65
CA GLY A 28 -7.71 27.38 30.27
C GLY A 28 -8.87 27.49 29.27
N LEU A 29 -9.90 28.30 29.55
CA LEU A 29 -10.99 28.58 28.59
C LEU A 29 -10.75 29.87 27.80
N LEU A 30 -10.09 30.85 28.43
CA LEU A 30 -9.73 32.12 27.82
C LEU A 30 -8.22 32.28 27.70
N ARG A 31 -7.77 33.00 26.67
CA ARG A 31 -6.40 33.49 26.53
C ARG A 31 -6.37 35.01 26.75
N ARG A 32 -5.48 35.46 27.65
CA ARG A 32 -5.17 36.87 27.89
C ARG A 32 -4.00 37.30 26.99
N GLY A 33 -4.12 38.44 26.31
CA GLY A 33 -3.08 38.95 25.40
C GLY A 33 -3.47 40.26 24.72
N ALA A 34 -2.80 40.58 23.62
CA ALA A 34 -3.16 41.66 22.71
C ALA A 34 -3.42 41.05 21.33
N PHE A 35 -4.68 41.07 20.86
CA PHE A 35 -5.10 40.39 19.63
C PHE A 35 -5.55 41.35 18.53
N ILE A 36 -6.13 42.49 18.91
CA ILE A 36 -6.62 43.53 17.99
C ILE A 36 -5.87 44.83 18.29
N GLU A 37 -5.20 45.40 17.29
CA GLU A 37 -4.37 46.60 17.45
C GLU A 37 -5.17 47.86 17.82
N SER A 38 -6.43 47.95 17.36
CA SER A 38 -7.33 49.07 17.64
C SER A 38 -7.99 49.04 19.03
N ALA A 39 -7.69 48.05 19.88
CA ALA A 39 -8.29 47.90 21.20
C ALA A 39 -7.24 47.82 22.33
N PRO A 40 -7.50 48.40 23.52
CA PRO A 40 -6.53 48.40 24.62
C PRO A 40 -6.32 47.00 25.21
N ALA A 41 -5.08 46.70 25.62
CA ALA A 41 -4.73 45.48 26.35
C ALA A 41 -4.92 45.67 27.87
N PRO A 42 -5.22 44.61 28.66
CA PRO A 42 -5.32 43.21 28.25
C PRO A 42 -6.66 42.87 27.58
N GLN A 43 -6.57 42.10 26.49
CA GLN A 43 -7.72 41.53 25.80
C GLN A 43 -7.85 40.04 26.14
N TYR A 44 -9.10 39.58 26.16
CA TYR A 44 -9.47 38.19 26.39
C TYR A 44 -10.19 37.64 25.16
N VAL A 45 -9.90 36.38 24.82
CA VAL A 45 -10.55 35.64 23.74
C VAL A 45 -10.74 34.20 24.18
N HIS A 46 -11.85 33.58 23.77
CA HIS A 46 -12.05 32.15 24.01
C HIS A 46 -11.06 31.33 23.18
N ILE A 47 -10.46 30.29 23.76
CA ILE A 47 -9.41 29.52 23.09
C ILE A 47 -9.90 28.93 21.76
N ALA A 48 -11.10 28.33 21.73
CA ALA A 48 -11.67 27.83 20.47
C ALA A 48 -11.84 28.91 19.37
N VAL A 49 -12.12 30.17 19.74
CA VAL A 49 -12.23 31.28 18.78
C VAL A 49 -10.86 31.72 18.29
N LEU A 50 -9.86 31.75 19.17
CA LEU A 50 -8.49 32.06 18.79
C LEU A 50 -7.93 30.98 17.84
N GLU A 51 -8.19 29.71 18.13
CA GLU A 51 -7.82 28.58 17.27
C GLU A 51 -8.52 28.66 15.91
N ASP A 52 -9.83 28.96 15.87
CA ASP A 52 -10.59 29.16 14.63
C ASP A 52 -10.06 30.36 13.82
N VAL A 53 -9.70 31.47 14.48
CA VAL A 53 -9.09 32.63 13.80
C VAL A 53 -7.69 32.30 13.27
N GLN A 54 -6.86 31.58 14.04
CA GLN A 54 -5.54 31.14 13.59
C GLN A 54 -5.64 30.18 12.40
N ARG A 55 -6.57 29.23 12.47
CA ARG A 55 -6.92 28.32 11.37
C ARG A 55 -7.34 29.12 10.13
N ARG A 56 -8.28 30.06 10.25
CA ARG A 56 -8.72 30.93 9.13
C ARG A 56 -7.62 31.84 8.59
N GLN A 57 -6.70 32.32 9.43
CA GLN A 57 -5.54 33.11 9.01
C GLN A 57 -4.56 32.28 8.17
N VAL A 58 -4.37 31.00 8.51
CA VAL A 58 -3.62 30.05 7.69
C VAL A 58 -4.32 29.83 6.33
N HIS A 59 -5.65 29.75 6.33
CA HIS A 59 -6.46 29.55 5.11
C HIS A 59 -6.54 30.76 4.19
N ALA A 60 -6.53 31.96 4.78
CA ALA A 60 -6.52 33.22 4.06
C ALA A 60 -5.17 33.48 3.38
N ARG A 61 -4.07 32.88 3.88
CA ARG A 61 -2.79 32.85 3.18
C ARG A 61 -2.80 31.75 2.10
N ARG A 62 -3.65 31.92 1.09
CA ARG A 62 -3.50 31.22 -0.20
C ARG A 62 -2.24 31.75 -0.89
N VAL A 63 -1.08 31.36 -0.38
CA VAL A 63 0.21 31.64 -1.02
C VAL A 63 0.15 30.95 -2.38
N PRO A 64 0.35 31.67 -3.49
CA PRO A 64 0.48 31.05 -4.80
C PRO A 64 1.62 30.02 -4.72
N ARG A 65 1.28 28.74 -4.83
CA ARG A 65 2.26 27.65 -4.83
C ARG A 65 2.61 27.34 -6.28
N PRO A 66 3.88 27.04 -6.59
CA PRO A 66 4.26 26.59 -7.92
C PRO A 66 3.53 25.27 -8.21
N VAL A 67 2.98 25.15 -9.42
CA VAL A 67 2.41 23.90 -9.89
C VAL A 67 3.55 22.96 -10.21
N SER A 68 3.50 21.74 -9.69
CA SER A 68 4.50 20.70 -9.89
C SER A 68 4.18 19.89 -11.14
N THR A 69 5.20 19.51 -11.89
CA THR A 69 5.04 18.66 -13.07
C THR A 69 4.63 17.23 -12.67
N THR A 70 4.17 16.45 -13.65
CA THR A 70 3.81 15.03 -13.45
C THR A 70 5.01 14.19 -12.99
N GLU A 71 6.21 14.50 -13.48
CA GLU A 71 7.47 13.85 -13.06
C GLU A 71 7.84 14.21 -11.63
N GLN A 72 7.68 15.48 -11.24
CA GLN A 72 7.93 15.92 -9.85
C GLN A 72 6.99 15.21 -8.87
N PHE A 73 5.70 15.12 -9.20
CA PHE A 73 4.73 14.38 -8.39
C PHE A 73 5.08 12.89 -8.34
N SER A 74 5.44 12.28 -9.46
CA SER A 74 5.87 10.88 -9.47
C SER A 74 7.14 10.65 -8.65
N ALA A 75 8.14 11.54 -8.72
CA ALA A 75 9.36 11.44 -7.90
C ALA A 75 9.05 11.57 -6.41
N PHE A 76 8.14 12.48 -6.05
CA PHE A 76 7.61 12.62 -4.70
C PHE A 76 6.95 11.32 -4.22
N LEU A 77 6.08 10.69 -5.03
CA LEU A 77 5.45 9.41 -4.67
C LEU A 77 6.47 8.28 -4.49
N LEU A 78 7.51 8.21 -5.33
CA LEU A 78 8.58 7.21 -5.17
C LEU A 78 9.34 7.36 -3.85
N ARG A 79 9.53 8.59 -3.36
CA ARG A 79 10.11 8.85 -2.03
C ARG A 79 9.13 8.54 -0.91
N ARG A 80 7.89 9.02 -1.03
CA ARG A 80 6.82 8.83 -0.04
C ARG A 80 6.47 7.36 0.19
N HIS A 81 6.49 6.56 -0.86
CA HIS A 81 6.28 5.11 -0.78
C HIS A 81 7.58 4.32 -0.53
N HIS A 82 8.69 4.97 -0.21
CA HIS A 82 9.96 4.33 0.15
C HIS A 82 10.61 3.48 -0.96
N LEU A 83 10.26 3.72 -2.22
CA LEU A 83 10.85 3.05 -3.39
C LEU A 83 12.19 3.65 -3.81
N HIS A 84 12.39 4.95 -3.51
CA HIS A 84 13.66 5.59 -3.75
C HIS A 84 14.76 5.04 -2.82
N PRO A 85 15.96 4.65 -3.31
CA PRO A 85 17.00 4.02 -2.50
C PRO A 85 17.39 4.76 -1.22
N ALA A 86 17.42 6.09 -1.26
CA ALA A 86 17.74 6.93 -0.09
C ALA A 86 16.61 7.03 0.97
N HIS A 87 15.43 6.47 0.70
CA HIS A 87 14.24 6.55 1.55
C HIS A 87 13.70 5.17 1.96
N ARG A 88 14.47 4.09 1.71
CA ARG A 88 14.05 2.75 2.11
C ARG A 88 13.94 2.63 3.62
N LEU A 89 12.97 1.84 4.03
CA LEU A 89 12.70 1.52 5.42
C LEU A 89 13.59 0.35 5.88
N VAL A 90 13.65 0.13 7.20
CA VAL A 90 14.50 -0.92 7.79
C VAL A 90 13.72 -1.69 8.86
N GLY A 91 13.91 -3.01 8.89
CA GLY A 91 13.41 -3.88 9.95
C GLY A 91 11.88 -4.03 10.01
N PRO A 92 11.36 -4.70 11.06
CA PRO A 92 9.92 -4.91 11.23
C PRO A 92 9.06 -3.62 11.30
N PRO A 93 9.48 -2.52 11.98
CA PRO A 93 8.73 -1.27 11.95
C PRO A 93 8.61 -0.68 10.54
N GLY A 94 9.65 -0.87 9.71
CA GLY A 94 9.62 -0.49 8.30
C GLY A 94 8.60 -1.29 7.48
N VAL A 95 8.44 -2.58 7.76
CA VAL A 95 7.40 -3.39 7.11
C VAL A 95 6.01 -2.88 7.48
N LEU A 96 5.79 -2.53 8.75
CA LEU A 96 4.51 -1.95 9.20
C LEU A 96 4.21 -0.64 8.49
N ALA A 97 5.15 0.31 8.44
CA ALA A 97 4.98 1.58 7.74
C ALA A 97 4.74 1.41 6.23
N ALA A 98 5.36 0.42 5.58
CA ALA A 98 5.05 0.09 4.20
C ALA A 98 3.61 -0.43 4.04
N VAL A 99 3.18 -1.31 4.94
CA VAL A 99 1.81 -1.88 4.97
C VAL A 99 0.76 -0.79 5.22
N GLU A 100 1.04 0.19 6.08
CA GLU A 100 0.14 1.33 6.34
C GLU A 100 -0.24 2.08 5.06
N LEU A 101 0.69 2.23 4.12
CA LEU A 101 0.41 2.89 2.84
C LEU A 101 -0.31 1.98 1.85
N LEU A 102 -0.10 0.66 1.94
CA LEU A 102 -0.64 -0.35 1.02
C LEU A 102 -1.99 -0.93 1.46
N GLN A 103 -2.44 -0.65 2.69
CA GLN A 103 -3.65 -1.24 3.25
C GLN A 103 -4.91 -0.93 2.43
N GLY A 104 -5.85 -1.88 2.36
CA GLY A 104 -7.11 -1.70 1.64
C GLY A 104 -7.09 -2.00 0.14
N ASP A 105 -5.91 -2.26 -0.44
CA ASP A 105 -5.79 -2.68 -1.84
C ASP A 105 -5.44 -4.18 -1.94
N ASP A 106 -6.09 -4.90 -2.86
CA ASP A 106 -5.82 -6.32 -3.11
C ASP A 106 -4.75 -6.53 -4.19
N PHE A 107 -3.68 -7.26 -3.86
CA PHE A 107 -2.61 -7.61 -4.80
C PHE A 107 -2.40 -9.11 -4.89
N ALA A 108 -1.88 -9.59 -6.03
CA ALA A 108 -1.51 -11.01 -6.16
C ALA A 108 -0.51 -11.40 -5.05
N VAL A 109 -0.71 -12.56 -4.42
CA VAL A 109 0.07 -13.04 -3.27
C VAL A 109 1.58 -12.97 -3.50
N ARG A 110 2.06 -13.26 -4.72
CA ARG A 110 3.49 -13.19 -5.04
C ARG A 110 4.05 -11.76 -5.02
N VAL A 111 3.23 -10.77 -5.39
CA VAL A 111 3.64 -9.37 -5.54
C VAL A 111 3.93 -8.74 -4.17
N TRP A 112 3.21 -9.14 -3.12
CA TRP A 112 3.40 -8.61 -1.76
C TRP A 112 4.86 -8.62 -1.31
N GLU A 113 5.49 -9.78 -1.24
CA GLU A 113 6.87 -9.88 -0.76
C GLU A 113 7.88 -9.50 -1.84
N GLN A 114 7.59 -9.80 -3.11
CA GLN A 114 8.57 -9.68 -4.20
C GLN A 114 8.69 -8.26 -4.75
N ASP A 115 7.56 -7.60 -5.00
CA ASP A 115 7.48 -6.34 -5.75
C ASP A 115 6.97 -5.16 -4.90
N LEU A 116 6.26 -5.42 -3.78
CA LEU A 116 5.78 -4.35 -2.90
C LEU A 116 6.72 -4.12 -1.71
N LEU A 117 6.98 -5.14 -0.89
CA LEU A 117 7.73 -4.97 0.36
C LEU A 117 9.24 -4.97 0.16
N ALA A 118 9.79 -5.91 -0.61
CA ALA A 118 11.24 -6.00 -0.81
C ALA A 118 11.88 -4.73 -1.43
N PRO A 119 11.24 -3.98 -2.35
CA PRO A 119 11.80 -2.72 -2.83
C PRO A 119 11.75 -1.57 -1.81
N ARG A 120 10.84 -1.64 -0.84
CA ARG A 120 10.58 -0.60 0.17
C ARG A 120 11.41 -0.77 1.43
N VAL A 121 11.73 -2.01 1.79
CA VAL A 121 12.43 -2.34 3.03
C VAL A 121 13.78 -2.95 2.71
N GLU A 122 14.85 -2.28 3.15
CA GLU A 122 16.21 -2.76 2.98
C GLU A 122 16.41 -4.07 3.77
N GLY A 123 16.98 -5.08 3.10
CA GLY A 123 17.22 -6.38 3.70
C GLY A 123 15.95 -7.12 4.14
N TYR A 124 14.80 -6.85 3.52
CA TYR A 124 13.51 -7.47 3.88
C TYR A 124 13.61 -8.99 4.13
N GLU A 125 13.17 -9.40 5.31
CA GLU A 125 13.01 -10.82 5.68
C GLU A 125 11.52 -11.16 5.78
N ARG A 126 11.14 -12.31 5.20
CA ARG A 126 9.74 -12.81 5.20
C ARG A 126 9.15 -12.95 6.60
N GLU A 127 9.99 -13.31 7.56
CA GLU A 127 9.60 -13.46 8.96
C GLU A 127 9.09 -12.16 9.57
N TRP A 128 9.54 -10.99 9.11
CA TRP A 128 9.09 -9.72 9.68
C TRP A 128 7.61 -9.47 9.41
N LEU A 129 7.12 -9.88 8.23
CA LEU A 129 5.71 -9.79 7.90
C LEU A 129 4.86 -10.79 8.72
N ASP A 130 5.33 -12.03 8.85
CA ASP A 130 4.65 -13.03 9.69
C ASP A 130 4.64 -12.63 11.17
N ARG A 131 5.71 -12.00 11.68
CA ARG A 131 5.75 -11.47 13.05
C ARG A 131 4.68 -10.42 13.30
N LEU A 132 4.39 -9.54 12.32
CA LEU A 132 3.33 -8.53 12.44
C LEU A 132 1.93 -9.15 12.49
N GLY A 133 1.70 -10.23 11.73
CA GLY A 133 0.44 -10.97 11.79
C GLY A 133 0.28 -11.72 13.12
N LEU A 134 1.35 -12.37 13.59
CA LEU A 134 1.38 -13.08 14.89
C LEU A 134 1.23 -12.15 16.10
N SER A 135 1.73 -10.91 16.03
CA SER A 135 1.52 -9.89 17.05
C SER A 135 0.10 -9.31 17.04
N GLY A 136 -0.69 -9.61 16.00
CA GLY A 136 -2.02 -9.06 15.80
C GLY A 136 -2.03 -7.63 15.29
N SER A 137 -0.90 -7.10 14.81
CA SER A 137 -0.83 -5.73 14.28
C SER A 137 -1.53 -5.58 12.92
N ILE A 138 -1.47 -6.64 12.11
CA ILE A 138 -2.05 -6.67 10.77
C ILE A 138 -3.01 -7.84 10.60
N VAL A 139 -3.86 -7.73 9.58
CA VAL A 139 -4.87 -8.71 9.20
C VAL A 139 -4.85 -8.88 7.70
N TRP A 140 -4.93 -10.14 7.24
CA TRP A 140 -5.06 -10.49 5.82
C TRP A 140 -6.51 -10.76 5.48
N THR A 141 -7.01 -10.17 4.40
CA THR A 141 -8.38 -10.40 3.91
C THR A 141 -8.46 -10.09 2.42
N THR A 142 -9.65 -10.18 1.84
CA THR A 142 -9.99 -9.63 0.52
C THR A 142 -10.83 -8.37 0.70
N PHE A 143 -10.53 -7.30 -0.03
CA PHE A 143 -11.30 -6.04 0.01
C PHE A 143 -12.25 -5.91 -1.19
N ASP A 144 -11.87 -6.41 -2.37
CA ASP A 144 -12.72 -6.38 -3.55
C ASP A 144 -13.68 -7.58 -3.59
N HIS A 145 -14.82 -7.43 -2.93
CA HIS A 145 -15.89 -8.43 -2.95
C HIS A 145 -16.58 -8.55 -4.33
N ARG A 146 -16.39 -7.63 -5.28
CA ARG A 146 -17.01 -7.72 -6.62
C ARG A 146 -16.31 -8.76 -7.50
N ALA A 147 -15.06 -9.11 -7.21
CA ALA A 147 -14.45 -10.32 -7.73
C ALA A 147 -15.07 -11.60 -7.11
N ALA A 148 -15.71 -11.49 -5.94
CA ALA A 148 -16.33 -12.59 -5.17
C ALA A 148 -17.87 -12.67 -5.29
N GLY A 149 -18.53 -11.73 -5.96
CA GLY A 149 -19.97 -11.50 -5.75
C GLY A 149 -20.84 -11.15 -6.96
N SER A 150 -20.43 -11.38 -8.22
CA SER A 150 -21.42 -11.35 -9.30
C SER A 150 -22.24 -12.65 -9.26
N ALA A 151 -23.38 -12.63 -8.56
CA ALA A 151 -24.40 -13.66 -8.65
C ALA A 151 -24.97 -13.69 -10.09
N ARG A 152 -24.27 -14.40 -10.97
CA ARG A 152 -24.81 -14.99 -12.19
C ARG A 152 -24.87 -16.51 -11.97
N PRO A 153 -25.80 -17.21 -12.65
CA PRO A 153 -26.14 -18.58 -12.31
C PRO A 153 -24.90 -19.48 -12.33
N ALA A 154 -24.84 -20.38 -11.34
CA ALA A 154 -23.77 -21.34 -11.13
C ALA A 154 -23.48 -22.16 -12.39
N ASP A 155 -22.29 -21.95 -12.94
CA ASP A 155 -21.64 -22.89 -13.84
C ASP A 155 -20.30 -23.26 -13.18
N ASP A 156 -20.18 -24.53 -12.78
CA ASP A 156 -19.22 -25.12 -11.82
C ASP A 156 -17.74 -24.98 -12.22
N THR A 157 -17.46 -24.41 -13.39
CA THR A 157 -16.11 -24.29 -13.97
C THR A 157 -15.39 -22.98 -13.66
N ARG A 158 -16.08 -21.96 -13.11
CA ARG A 158 -15.52 -20.61 -12.89
C ARG A 158 -15.17 -20.27 -11.44
N ASP A 159 -15.62 -21.06 -10.47
CA ASP A 159 -15.26 -20.85 -9.06
C ASP A 159 -13.78 -21.23 -8.80
N GLU A 160 -13.23 -22.15 -9.62
CA GLU A 160 -11.79 -22.45 -9.67
C GLU A 160 -10.96 -21.28 -10.21
N ASP A 161 -11.43 -20.57 -11.23
CA ASP A 161 -10.75 -19.37 -11.78
C ASP A 161 -10.78 -18.19 -10.79
N ARG A 162 -11.78 -18.15 -9.90
CA ARG A 162 -11.94 -17.14 -8.83
C ARG A 162 -10.91 -17.30 -7.72
N LYS A 163 -10.71 -18.54 -7.24
CA LYS A 163 -9.62 -18.93 -6.31
C LYS A 163 -8.23 -18.71 -6.92
N ARG A 164 -8.10 -18.77 -8.24
CA ARG A 164 -6.83 -18.58 -8.97
C ARG A 164 -6.35 -17.15 -9.13
N SER A 165 -7.20 -16.12 -8.95
CA SER A 165 -6.68 -14.74 -8.98
C SER A 165 -5.64 -14.52 -7.89
N GLY A 166 -5.78 -15.24 -6.76
CA GLY A 166 -4.82 -15.24 -5.65
C GLY A 166 -4.49 -13.84 -5.17
N ARG A 167 -5.46 -12.92 -5.21
CA ARG A 167 -5.31 -11.53 -4.79
C ARG A 167 -5.78 -11.38 -3.35
N VAL A 168 -4.91 -10.85 -2.51
CA VAL A 168 -5.14 -10.69 -1.09
C VAL A 168 -4.73 -9.27 -0.71
N GLY A 169 -5.50 -8.67 0.19
CA GLY A 169 -5.22 -7.39 0.81
C GLY A 169 -4.73 -7.56 2.24
N VAL A 170 -4.15 -6.48 2.78
CA VAL A 170 -3.77 -6.36 4.18
C VAL A 170 -4.43 -5.12 4.77
N GLY A 171 -4.74 -5.15 6.06
CA GLY A 171 -5.14 -4.00 6.84
C GLY A 171 -4.44 -3.97 8.18
N LEU A 172 -4.28 -2.79 8.77
CA LEU A 172 -4.07 -2.75 10.22
C LEU A 172 -5.30 -3.34 10.90
N ARG A 173 -5.11 -4.08 12.00
CA ARG A 173 -6.22 -4.71 12.71
C ARG A 173 -7.29 -3.69 13.12
N GLU A 174 -6.87 -2.55 13.65
CA GLU A 174 -7.74 -1.44 14.04
C GLU A 174 -8.50 -0.80 12.86
N ASN A 175 -8.01 -0.96 11.63
CA ASN A 175 -8.61 -0.36 10.44
C ASN A 175 -9.53 -1.30 9.67
N ILE A 176 -9.53 -2.60 10.00
CA ILE A 176 -10.25 -3.60 9.22
C ILE A 176 -11.76 -3.34 9.19
N GLY A 177 -12.33 -2.84 10.29
CA GLY A 177 -13.75 -2.58 10.43
C GLY A 177 -14.29 -1.46 9.53
N TRP A 178 -13.43 -0.56 9.04
CA TRP A 178 -13.81 0.50 8.12
C TRP A 178 -13.26 0.32 6.70
N LEU A 179 -12.17 -0.43 6.53
CA LEU A 179 -11.59 -0.78 5.23
C LEU A 179 -12.42 -1.82 4.46
N SER A 180 -13.00 -2.80 5.17
CA SER A 180 -13.82 -3.85 4.55
C SER A 180 -15.29 -3.45 4.48
N GLU A 181 -15.93 -3.68 3.33
CA GLU A 181 -17.38 -3.64 3.24
C GLU A 181 -17.97 -4.85 3.99
N PRO A 182 -19.19 -4.74 4.56
CA PRO A 182 -19.82 -5.88 5.21
C PRO A 182 -19.96 -7.02 4.19
N ALA A 183 -19.42 -8.19 4.51
CA ALA A 183 -19.72 -9.40 3.75
C ALA A 183 -21.25 -9.58 3.72
N GLU A 184 -21.81 -9.91 2.55
CA GLU A 184 -23.22 -10.30 2.47
C GLU A 184 -23.49 -11.45 3.45
N PRO A 185 -24.68 -11.51 4.05
CA PRO A 185 -24.96 -12.45 5.13
C PRO A 185 -24.63 -13.87 4.70
N ALA A 186 -24.09 -14.65 5.64
CA ALA A 186 -23.67 -16.05 5.55
C ALA A 186 -24.77 -17.05 5.12
N SER A 187 -25.87 -16.61 4.50
CA SER A 187 -26.97 -17.43 3.98
C SER A 187 -26.55 -18.34 2.83
N THR A 188 -25.37 -18.12 2.23
CA THR A 188 -24.78 -18.95 1.17
C THR A 188 -23.80 -20.00 1.69
N LEU A 189 -23.42 -19.99 2.98
CA LEU A 189 -22.46 -20.94 3.54
C LEU A 189 -23.13 -22.28 3.89
N ASP A 190 -22.45 -23.39 3.58
CA ASP A 190 -22.89 -24.71 3.99
C ASP A 190 -22.81 -24.86 5.53
N ALA A 191 -23.57 -25.83 6.07
CA ALA A 191 -23.68 -26.02 7.52
C ALA A 191 -22.31 -26.32 8.19
N ARG A 192 -21.40 -26.99 7.48
CA ARG A 192 -20.08 -27.35 8.01
C ARG A 192 -19.19 -26.12 8.13
N THR A 193 -19.10 -25.30 7.09
CA THR A 193 -18.32 -24.05 7.08
C THR A 193 -18.89 -23.05 8.08
N LYS A 194 -20.22 -22.99 8.21
CA LYS A 194 -20.88 -22.17 9.24
C LYS A 194 -20.50 -22.60 10.67
N ASN A 195 -20.41 -23.90 10.94
CA ASN A 195 -19.98 -24.40 12.26
C ASN A 195 -18.53 -24.03 12.58
N VAL A 196 -17.64 -24.06 11.58
CA VAL A 196 -16.24 -23.60 11.73
C VAL A 196 -16.20 -22.11 12.08
N LEU A 197 -16.93 -21.27 11.35
CA LEU A 197 -17.02 -19.83 11.61
C LEU A 197 -17.58 -19.55 13.01
N LEU A 198 -18.68 -20.20 13.39
CA LEU A 198 -19.30 -20.03 14.70
C LEU A 198 -18.33 -20.42 15.83
N HIS A 199 -17.55 -21.48 15.64
CA HIS A 199 -16.53 -21.85 16.62
C HIS A 199 -15.49 -20.75 16.80
N LEU A 200 -14.98 -20.18 15.71
CA LEU A 200 -14.01 -19.09 15.75
C LEU A 200 -14.57 -17.83 16.41
N GLN A 201 -15.83 -17.50 16.17
CA GLN A 201 -16.51 -16.37 16.81
C GLN A 201 -16.70 -16.58 18.32
N LEU A 202 -17.05 -17.79 18.76
CA LEU A 202 -17.33 -18.09 20.16
C LEU A 202 -16.08 -18.40 21.01
N ARG A 203 -15.03 -18.95 20.39
CA ARG A 203 -13.83 -19.45 21.10
C ARG A 203 -12.55 -18.70 20.75
N GLY A 204 -12.59 -17.82 19.74
CA GLY A 204 -11.44 -17.06 19.28
C GLY A 204 -10.47 -17.88 18.43
N ALA A 205 -9.25 -17.35 18.32
CA ALA A 205 -8.24 -17.87 17.42
C ALA A 205 -7.88 -19.34 17.71
N SER A 206 -8.03 -20.21 16.71
CA SER A 206 -7.95 -21.68 16.87
C SER A 206 -7.07 -22.31 15.79
N PHE A 207 -6.40 -23.41 16.12
CA PHE A 207 -5.67 -24.22 15.13
C PHE A 207 -6.62 -25.15 14.36
N VAL A 208 -6.25 -25.50 13.13
CA VAL A 208 -7.01 -26.43 12.26
C VAL A 208 -7.30 -27.76 12.94
N GLN A 209 -6.33 -28.30 13.68
CA GLN A 209 -6.44 -29.57 14.40
C GLN A 209 -7.51 -29.53 15.50
N ASP A 210 -7.65 -28.38 16.18
CA ASP A 210 -8.63 -28.20 17.26
C ASP A 210 -10.02 -27.96 16.68
N LEU A 211 -10.12 -27.18 15.60
CA LEU A 211 -11.34 -26.99 14.83
C LEU A 211 -11.88 -28.31 14.28
N ALA A 212 -11.02 -29.14 13.67
CA ALA A 212 -11.37 -30.46 13.15
C ALA A 212 -11.95 -31.36 14.26
N ARG A 213 -11.29 -31.38 15.43
CA ARG A 213 -11.74 -32.18 16.58
C ARG A 213 -13.11 -31.75 17.10
N VAL A 214 -13.39 -30.45 17.19
CA VAL A 214 -14.64 -29.93 17.74
C VAL A 214 -15.79 -29.99 16.73
N THR A 215 -15.51 -29.75 15.45
CA THR A 215 -16.53 -29.78 14.39
C THR A 215 -16.82 -31.19 13.86
N GLY A 216 -16.00 -32.19 14.22
CA GLY A 216 -16.13 -33.57 13.74
C GLY A 216 -15.72 -33.74 12.26
N LEU A 217 -15.04 -32.74 11.69
CA LEU A 217 -14.53 -32.76 10.31
C LEU A 217 -13.12 -33.37 10.28
N ASP A 218 -12.74 -33.93 9.13
CA ASP A 218 -11.33 -34.26 8.87
C ASP A 218 -10.51 -32.96 8.70
N PRO A 219 -9.23 -32.92 9.14
CA PRO A 219 -8.39 -31.72 9.03
C PRO A 219 -8.31 -31.11 7.62
N ALA A 220 -8.33 -31.92 6.55
CA ALA A 220 -8.33 -31.40 5.19
C ALA A 220 -9.65 -30.70 4.83
N ALA A 221 -10.78 -31.22 5.30
CA ALA A 221 -12.09 -30.60 5.11
C ALA A 221 -12.22 -29.31 5.93
N THR A 222 -11.69 -29.28 7.16
CA THR A 222 -11.61 -28.05 7.97
C THR A 222 -10.75 -27.00 7.30
N GLN A 223 -9.60 -27.39 6.73
CA GLN A 223 -8.72 -26.48 6.00
C GLN A 223 -9.41 -25.87 4.78
N ALA A 224 -10.13 -26.68 4.00
CA ALA A 224 -10.89 -26.20 2.85
C ALA A 224 -11.97 -25.19 3.27
N ALA A 225 -12.72 -25.49 4.33
CA ALA A 225 -13.74 -24.60 4.87
C ALA A 225 -13.15 -23.26 5.36
N LEU A 226 -11.96 -23.28 6.00
CA LEU A 226 -11.27 -22.05 6.42
C LEU A 226 -10.85 -21.18 5.23
N TRP A 227 -10.40 -21.79 4.13
CA TRP A 227 -10.08 -21.05 2.92
C TRP A 227 -11.33 -20.48 2.24
N ASP A 228 -12.42 -21.25 2.18
CA ASP A 228 -13.69 -20.74 1.66
C ASP A 228 -14.18 -19.53 2.49
N LEU A 229 -14.02 -19.57 3.82
CA LEU A 229 -14.30 -18.43 4.70
C LEU A 229 -13.33 -17.25 4.50
N PHE A 230 -12.05 -17.51 4.25
CA PHE A 230 -11.03 -16.48 4.03
C PHE A 230 -11.31 -15.69 2.77
N TRP A 231 -11.60 -16.40 1.67
CA TRP A 231 -11.95 -15.79 0.40
C TRP A 231 -13.29 -15.06 0.45
N ALA A 232 -14.17 -15.42 1.39
CA ALA A 232 -15.38 -14.69 1.71
C ALA A 232 -15.15 -13.49 2.67
N GLY A 233 -13.92 -13.23 3.12
CA GLY A 233 -13.57 -12.12 4.02
C GLY A 233 -14.04 -12.31 5.46
N LEU A 234 -14.28 -13.56 5.91
CA LEU A 234 -14.87 -13.87 7.21
C LEU A 234 -13.88 -14.42 8.24
N VAL A 235 -12.72 -14.91 7.81
CA VAL A 235 -11.65 -15.39 8.69
C VAL A 235 -10.29 -14.99 8.14
N THR A 236 -9.28 -14.99 8.99
CA THR A 236 -7.91 -14.65 8.62
C THR A 236 -6.90 -15.60 9.27
N PRO A 237 -5.83 -16.01 8.56
CA PRO A 237 -4.70 -16.67 9.18
C PRO A 237 -3.74 -15.66 9.83
N ASP A 238 -3.07 -16.05 10.92
CA ASP A 238 -2.09 -15.21 11.62
C ASP A 238 -0.82 -14.91 10.79
N THR A 239 -0.53 -15.68 9.73
CA THR A 239 0.71 -15.57 8.95
C THR A 239 0.45 -15.45 7.45
N PHE A 240 1.24 -14.61 6.78
CA PHE A 240 1.21 -14.52 5.32
C PHE A 240 1.78 -15.78 4.68
N SER A 241 2.75 -16.43 5.33
CA SER A 241 3.26 -17.74 4.89
C SER A 241 2.16 -18.80 4.75
N ALA A 242 1.08 -18.75 5.54
CA ALA A 242 -0.06 -19.63 5.38
C ALA A 242 -0.82 -19.36 4.05
N VAL A 243 -1.02 -18.08 3.71
CA VAL A 243 -1.62 -17.66 2.44
C VAL A 243 -0.76 -18.09 1.25
N VAL A 244 0.56 -17.92 1.34
CA VAL A 244 1.49 -18.38 0.28
C VAL A 244 1.43 -19.89 0.11
N ALA A 245 1.36 -20.65 1.20
CA ALA A 245 1.32 -22.12 1.16
C ALA A 245 0.06 -22.67 0.45
N ASP A 246 -1.06 -21.98 0.58
CA ASP A 246 -2.32 -22.35 -0.08
C ASP A 246 -2.34 -22.00 -1.56
N VAL A 247 -2.04 -20.73 -1.88
CA VAL A 247 -2.10 -20.24 -3.27
C VAL A 247 -0.99 -20.87 -4.11
N MET A 248 0.14 -21.24 -3.49
CA MET A 248 1.31 -21.80 -4.17
C MET A 248 1.75 -23.12 -3.53
N PRO A 249 1.00 -24.22 -3.78
CA PRO A 249 1.36 -25.52 -3.23
C PRO A 249 2.71 -25.96 -3.77
N GLN A 250 3.67 -26.17 -2.86
CA GLN A 250 5.01 -26.66 -3.19
C GLN A 250 4.89 -28.04 -3.87
N ARG A 251 5.10 -28.07 -5.20
CA ARG A 251 5.26 -29.32 -5.97
C ARG A 251 6.55 -30.01 -5.55
N GLY A 252 6.53 -30.75 -4.44
CA GLY A 252 7.70 -31.48 -3.93
C GLY A 252 7.53 -32.13 -2.56
N ALA A 253 6.59 -31.68 -1.72
CA ALA A 253 6.40 -32.25 -0.39
C ALA A 253 5.67 -33.63 -0.40
N ALA A 254 5.02 -33.99 -1.51
CA ALA A 254 4.23 -35.22 -1.62
C ALA A 254 5.06 -36.52 -1.84
N SER A 255 6.38 -36.44 -2.04
CA SER A 255 7.20 -37.56 -2.52
C SER A 255 7.94 -38.38 -1.45
N ARG A 256 7.68 -38.19 -0.15
CA ARG A 256 8.33 -39.04 0.90
C ARG A 256 7.34 -39.66 1.88
N ARG A 257 6.32 -40.36 1.37
CA ARG A 257 5.52 -41.34 2.15
C ARG A 257 6.30 -42.66 2.29
N ASN A 258 7.44 -42.67 2.97
CA ASN A 258 8.01 -43.93 3.46
C ASN A 258 7.50 -44.20 4.87
N GLY A 259 6.54 -45.12 4.94
CA GLY A 259 5.79 -45.48 6.14
C GLY A 259 6.69 -46.05 7.24
N ARG A 260 6.78 -45.34 8.36
CA ARG A 260 7.07 -45.92 9.67
C ARG A 260 6.00 -45.46 10.65
N ARG A 261 5.32 -46.41 11.29
CA ARG A 261 4.32 -46.14 12.33
C ARG A 261 4.99 -45.35 13.47
N PRO A 262 4.40 -44.22 13.92
CA PRO A 262 4.94 -43.46 15.04
C PRO A 262 4.84 -44.27 16.34
N ARG A 263 5.91 -44.29 17.14
CA ARG A 263 5.86 -44.75 18.54
C ARG A 263 5.31 -43.62 19.40
N ARG A 264 4.37 -43.93 20.31
CA ARG A 264 3.82 -42.96 21.29
C ARG A 264 4.97 -42.26 22.04
N GLY A 265 4.94 -40.92 22.08
CA GLY A 265 5.85 -40.12 22.92
C GLY A 265 7.13 -39.58 22.27
N MET A 266 7.40 -39.81 20.98
CA MET A 266 8.52 -39.16 20.28
C MET A 266 8.08 -38.40 19.03
N ALA A 267 8.37 -37.10 19.00
CA ALA A 267 8.28 -36.24 17.81
C ALA A 267 9.57 -36.33 16.97
N ARG A 268 9.93 -37.51 16.44
CA ARG A 268 11.02 -37.61 15.44
C ARG A 268 10.43 -37.79 14.05
N GLY A 269 10.63 -36.78 13.20
CA GLY A 269 10.05 -36.65 11.86
C GLY A 269 9.25 -35.36 11.65
N VAL A 270 9.10 -34.54 12.69
CA VAL A 270 8.27 -33.32 12.67
C VAL A 270 8.96 -32.15 11.92
N LEU A 271 10.29 -32.11 11.86
CA LEU A 271 11.03 -31.03 11.18
C LEU A 271 10.77 -30.94 9.66
N SER A 272 10.35 -32.03 9.00
CA SER A 272 10.06 -32.02 7.55
C SER A 272 8.60 -31.74 7.20
N HIS A 273 7.71 -31.65 8.20
CA HIS A 273 6.25 -31.56 7.99
C HIS A 273 5.51 -30.75 9.07
N LEU A 274 6.16 -29.75 9.70
CA LEU A 274 5.38 -28.77 10.46
C LEU A 274 4.40 -28.11 9.48
N PRO A 275 3.08 -28.23 9.68
CA PRO A 275 2.15 -27.49 8.84
C PRO A 275 2.50 -26.02 9.00
N VAL A 276 2.72 -25.35 7.87
CA VAL A 276 3.00 -23.89 7.79
C VAL A 276 1.80 -23.06 8.30
N LEU A 277 0.72 -23.73 8.69
CA LEU A 277 -0.57 -23.16 9.01
C LEU A 277 -0.60 -22.79 10.49
N GLY A 278 -0.63 -21.48 10.74
CA GLY A 278 -0.81 -20.87 12.04
C GLY A 278 -2.25 -20.98 12.55
N ARG A 279 -2.60 -20.15 13.53
CA ARG A 279 -3.98 -20.04 14.01
C ARG A 279 -4.81 -19.26 13.00
N TRP A 280 -6.11 -19.53 13.06
CA TRP A 280 -7.13 -18.83 12.30
C TRP A 280 -8.01 -18.08 13.28
N SER A 281 -8.40 -16.86 12.93
CA SER A 281 -9.34 -16.04 13.71
C SER A 281 -10.49 -15.57 12.83
N ALA A 282 -11.67 -15.35 13.42
CA ALA A 282 -12.78 -14.74 12.72
C ALA A 282 -12.50 -13.25 12.48
N LEU A 283 -12.84 -12.78 11.29
CA LEU A 283 -12.91 -11.38 10.95
C LEU A 283 -14.29 -10.87 11.34
N GLY A 284 -14.40 -10.22 12.50
CA GLY A 284 -15.62 -9.51 12.90
C GLY A 284 -15.98 -9.66 14.37
N GLU A 285 -15.75 -8.58 15.13
CA GLU A 285 -16.75 -7.65 15.69
C GLU A 285 -16.05 -6.28 15.96
N ASP A 286 -15.13 -5.85 15.09
CA ASP A 286 -14.41 -4.59 15.32
C ASP A 286 -15.38 -3.40 15.22
N GLU A 287 -15.18 -2.40 16.10
CA GLU A 287 -16.06 -1.22 16.20
C GLU A 287 -16.17 -0.53 14.85
N ARG A 288 -17.36 -0.60 14.25
CA ARG A 288 -17.60 -0.03 12.93
C ARG A 288 -17.72 1.46 13.06
N LEU A 289 -16.89 2.18 12.32
CA LEU A 289 -17.04 3.61 12.14
C LEU A 289 -18.39 3.96 11.51
N SER A 290 -18.95 5.10 11.91
CA SER A 290 -20.09 5.71 11.21
C SER A 290 -19.72 5.93 9.74
N PRO A 291 -20.71 6.03 8.82
CA PRO A 291 -20.43 6.32 7.42
C PRO A 291 -19.52 7.55 7.22
N GLU A 292 -19.74 8.61 7.99
CA GLU A 292 -18.95 9.84 7.95
C GLU A 292 -17.53 9.64 8.47
N GLN A 293 -17.38 8.93 9.60
CA GLN A 293 -16.06 8.60 10.16
C GLN A 293 -15.25 7.70 9.21
N ARG A 294 -15.91 6.77 8.51
CA ARG A 294 -15.28 5.93 7.48
C ARG A 294 -14.76 6.77 6.31
N ASP A 295 -15.54 7.73 5.84
CA ASP A 295 -15.10 8.60 4.74
C ASP A 295 -13.93 9.49 5.13
N GLU A 296 -13.92 9.96 6.37
CA GLU A 296 -12.80 10.71 6.96
C GLU A 296 -11.53 9.85 7.06
N ALA A 297 -11.66 8.61 7.56
CA ALA A 297 -10.55 7.65 7.58
C ALA A 297 -10.02 7.34 6.17
N HIS A 298 -10.91 7.16 5.18
CA HIS A 298 -10.50 7.01 3.77
C HIS A 298 -9.78 8.25 3.24
N ALA A 299 -10.25 9.46 3.56
CA ALA A 299 -9.58 10.70 3.17
C ALA A 299 -8.17 10.78 3.76
N HIS A 300 -8.02 10.47 5.05
CA HIS A 300 -6.72 10.42 5.73
C HIS A 300 -5.80 9.37 5.11
N LEU A 301 -6.29 8.17 4.81
CA LEU A 301 -5.51 7.12 4.14
C LEU A 301 -5.02 7.57 2.76
N LEU A 302 -5.87 8.22 1.95
CA LEU A 302 -5.50 8.70 0.62
C LEU A 302 -4.49 9.86 0.69
N LEU A 303 -4.63 10.75 1.66
CA LEU A 303 -3.64 11.82 1.93
C LEU A 303 -2.33 11.23 2.43
N ALA A 304 -2.36 10.23 3.31
CA ALA A 304 -1.19 9.48 3.74
C ALA A 304 -0.50 8.78 2.55
N ARG A 305 -1.28 8.13 1.67
CA ARG A 305 -0.77 7.42 0.48
C ARG A 305 -0.16 8.37 -0.55
N TYR A 306 -0.90 9.39 -0.98
CA TYR A 306 -0.53 10.18 -2.15
C TYR A 306 -0.03 11.59 -1.83
N GLY A 307 -0.21 12.11 -0.62
CA GLY A 307 0.12 13.48 -0.22
C GLY A 307 -0.79 14.55 -0.82
N VAL A 308 -1.15 14.39 -2.10
CA VAL A 308 -2.12 15.20 -2.84
C VAL A 308 -3.23 14.26 -3.32
N VAL A 309 -4.47 14.62 -3.07
CA VAL A 309 -5.67 13.87 -3.45
C VAL A 309 -6.46 14.69 -4.48
N ALA A 310 -6.76 14.02 -5.59
CA ALA A 310 -7.56 14.51 -6.70
C ALA A 310 -8.55 13.42 -7.12
N ARG A 311 -9.47 13.76 -8.02
CA ARG A 311 -10.52 12.84 -8.48
C ARG A 311 -9.96 11.52 -9.01
N GLU A 312 -8.86 11.57 -9.75
CA GLU A 312 -8.21 10.40 -10.37
C GLU A 312 -7.58 9.45 -9.33
N LEU A 313 -7.34 9.91 -8.10
CA LEU A 313 -6.68 9.15 -7.02
C LEU A 313 -7.66 8.59 -5.99
N ALA A 314 -8.90 9.08 -5.99
CA ALA A 314 -9.88 8.79 -4.94
C ALA A 314 -10.39 7.35 -4.89
N ALA A 315 -10.27 6.60 -6.00
CA ALA A 315 -10.75 5.23 -6.14
C ALA A 315 -12.14 5.01 -5.50
N GLY A 316 -13.18 5.66 -6.03
CA GLY A 316 -14.53 5.58 -5.45
C GLY A 316 -15.40 6.79 -5.81
N ASP A 317 -16.42 7.06 -4.99
CA ASP A 317 -17.29 8.23 -5.16
C ASP A 317 -16.57 9.52 -4.73
N TRP A 318 -16.05 10.25 -5.72
CA TRP A 318 -15.41 11.54 -5.53
C TRP A 318 -16.31 12.57 -4.84
N SER A 319 -17.62 12.56 -5.08
CA SER A 319 -18.53 13.57 -4.53
C SER A 319 -18.60 13.47 -3.01
N ARG A 320 -18.66 12.24 -2.50
CA ARG A 320 -18.65 11.92 -1.08
C ARG A 320 -17.31 12.28 -0.43
N LEU A 321 -16.20 11.86 -1.03
CA LEU A 321 -14.85 12.18 -0.53
C LEU A 321 -14.59 13.69 -0.52
N ARG A 322 -15.01 14.40 -1.58
CA ARG A 322 -14.89 15.84 -1.70
C ARG A 322 -15.62 16.58 -0.57
N HIS A 323 -16.79 16.11 -0.15
CA HIS A 323 -17.52 16.73 0.96
C HIS A 323 -16.71 16.68 2.26
N VAL A 324 -16.05 15.55 2.52
CA VAL A 324 -15.17 15.36 3.67
C VAL A 324 -13.91 16.22 3.56
N LEU A 325 -13.24 16.21 2.40
CA LEU A 325 -12.05 17.02 2.16
C LEU A 325 -12.34 18.53 2.30
N LEU A 326 -13.53 18.99 1.91
CA LEU A 326 -13.97 20.36 2.11
C LEU A 326 -14.17 20.68 3.60
N ARG A 327 -14.71 19.73 4.38
CA ARG A 327 -14.83 19.88 5.84
C ARG A 327 -13.45 19.95 6.50
N MET A 328 -12.53 19.08 6.10
CA MET A 328 -11.14 19.10 6.55
C MET A 328 -10.42 20.39 6.13
N GLU A 329 -10.76 20.95 4.95
CA GLU A 329 -10.30 22.28 4.55
C GLU A 329 -10.84 23.31 5.53
N TYR A 330 -12.14 23.39 5.82
CA TYR A 330 -12.64 24.30 6.88
C TYR A 330 -12.01 24.05 8.26
N GLY A 331 -11.67 22.78 8.55
CA GLY A 331 -10.94 22.32 9.73
C GLY A 331 -9.45 22.68 9.75
N GLY A 332 -8.91 23.09 8.61
CA GLY A 332 -7.52 23.46 8.41
C GLY A 332 -6.48 22.36 8.49
N GLU A 333 -6.93 21.12 8.34
CA GLU A 333 -6.07 19.96 8.21
C GLU A 333 -5.47 19.85 6.80
N VAL A 334 -6.23 20.26 5.78
CA VAL A 334 -5.80 20.23 4.37
C VAL A 334 -5.92 21.59 3.72
N VAL A 335 -5.13 21.77 2.66
CA VAL A 335 -5.20 22.93 1.79
C VAL A 335 -5.73 22.51 0.43
N ARG A 336 -6.67 23.28 -0.10
CA ARG A 336 -7.21 23.11 -1.45
C ARG A 336 -6.50 24.03 -2.45
N GLY A 337 -6.20 23.52 -3.63
CA GLY A 337 -5.57 24.28 -4.71
C GLY A 337 -5.33 23.44 -5.97
N TYR A 338 -4.52 23.99 -6.87
CA TYR A 338 -3.99 23.27 -8.03
C TYR A 338 -2.48 23.11 -7.85
N PHE A 339 -2.05 21.91 -7.47
CA PHE A 339 -0.67 21.64 -7.05
C PHE A 339 0.10 20.82 -8.06
N VAL A 340 -0.56 19.94 -8.81
CA VAL A 340 0.06 19.02 -9.76
C VAL A 340 -0.61 19.14 -11.13
N GLU A 341 0.21 19.28 -12.17
CA GLU A 341 -0.25 19.32 -13.55
C GLU A 341 -0.83 17.98 -13.99
N GLY A 342 -1.82 18.00 -14.90
CA GLY A 342 -2.43 16.79 -15.45
C GLY A 342 -3.44 16.06 -14.54
N LEU A 343 -3.57 16.46 -13.27
CA LEU A 343 -4.68 16.05 -12.39
C LEU A 343 -5.89 17.00 -12.52
N SER A 344 -7.04 16.59 -11.98
CA SER A 344 -8.22 17.46 -11.89
C SER A 344 -7.90 18.80 -11.20
N GLY A 345 -8.59 19.87 -11.61
CA GLY A 345 -8.33 21.24 -11.12
C GLY A 345 -8.58 21.44 -9.61
N GLU A 346 -9.45 20.63 -9.00
CA GLU A 346 -9.69 20.64 -7.56
C GLU A 346 -8.85 19.55 -6.88
N GLN A 347 -7.83 19.98 -6.11
CA GLN A 347 -6.91 19.09 -5.41
C GLN A 347 -6.82 19.49 -3.94
N TYR A 348 -6.64 18.51 -3.07
CA TYR A 348 -6.49 18.68 -1.63
C TYR A 348 -5.18 18.04 -1.19
N ALA A 349 -4.42 18.70 -0.34
CA ALA A 349 -3.14 18.18 0.13
C ALA A 349 -2.86 18.60 1.57
N LEU A 350 -2.05 17.79 2.26
CA LEU A 350 -1.48 18.17 3.55
C LEU A 350 -0.38 19.23 3.33
N ALA A 351 -0.22 20.15 4.29
CA ALA A 351 0.72 21.25 4.15
C ALA A 351 2.19 20.80 4.11
N ASP A 352 2.53 19.75 4.86
CA ASP A 352 3.84 19.11 4.87
C ASP A 352 4.15 18.42 3.54
N ALA A 353 3.19 17.66 2.99
CA ALA A 353 3.32 16.96 1.72
C ALA A 353 3.65 17.92 0.56
N LEU A 354 3.13 19.15 0.59
CA LEU A 354 3.43 20.15 -0.43
C LEU A 354 4.85 20.71 -0.34
N THR A 355 5.46 20.70 0.86
CA THR A 355 6.86 21.08 1.03
C THR A 355 7.77 20.05 0.38
N ASP A 356 7.49 18.77 0.59
CA ASP A 356 8.22 17.64 0.01
C ASP A 356 7.99 17.47 -1.49
N LEU A 357 6.81 17.87 -1.98
CA LEU A 357 6.48 17.89 -3.40
C LEU A 357 7.35 18.87 -4.18
N GLY A 358 7.60 20.06 -3.60
CA GLY A 358 8.41 21.11 -4.21
C GLY A 358 9.94 20.87 -4.14
N ALA A 359 10.39 19.76 -3.55
CA ALA A 359 11.82 19.46 -3.45
C ALA A 359 12.43 19.22 -4.85
N SER A 360 13.51 19.94 -5.15
CA SER A 360 14.22 19.82 -6.42
C SER A 360 14.91 18.45 -6.54
N PRO A 361 14.90 17.83 -7.74
CA PRO A 361 15.65 16.59 -7.98
C PRO A 361 17.15 16.83 -7.78
N ARG A 362 17.85 15.80 -7.30
CA ARG A 362 19.31 15.82 -7.16
C ARG A 362 19.96 15.72 -8.54
N ARG A 363 21.22 16.17 -8.67
CA ARG A 363 21.96 16.08 -9.94
C ARG A 363 22.20 14.63 -10.42
N ALA A 364 22.23 13.67 -9.50
CA ALA A 364 22.45 12.25 -9.80
C ALA A 364 21.31 11.42 -9.19
N GLU A 365 20.13 11.46 -9.82
CA GLU A 365 18.99 10.64 -9.43
C GLU A 365 19.23 9.17 -9.81
N PRO A 366 19.00 8.22 -8.90
CA PRO A 366 19.13 6.80 -9.21
C PRO A 366 17.99 6.33 -10.11
N HIS A 367 18.24 5.20 -10.78
CA HIS A 367 17.20 4.52 -11.54
C HIS A 367 16.41 3.60 -10.60
N VAL A 368 15.08 3.73 -10.61
CA VAL A 368 14.19 2.98 -9.70
C VAL A 368 13.27 2.10 -10.53
N ILE A 369 13.26 0.80 -10.25
CA ILE A 369 12.33 -0.15 -10.86
C ILE A 369 11.09 -0.29 -9.99
N VAL A 370 9.90 -0.19 -10.60
CA VAL A 370 8.61 -0.27 -9.90
C VAL A 370 7.66 -1.15 -10.69
N ASN A 371 6.93 -2.02 -10.01
CA ASN A 371 5.94 -2.86 -10.65
C ASN A 371 4.74 -2.04 -11.13
N MET A 372 4.20 -2.42 -12.28
CA MET A 372 3.05 -1.75 -12.87
C MET A 372 1.81 -1.81 -11.95
N VAL A 373 1.68 -2.81 -11.08
CA VAL A 373 0.55 -2.89 -10.13
C VAL A 373 0.73 -2.04 -8.87
N ASP A 374 1.91 -1.48 -8.63
CA ASP A 374 2.22 -0.73 -7.42
C ASP A 374 1.37 0.57 -7.31
N PRO A 375 0.75 0.89 -6.16
CA PRO A 375 -0.02 2.12 -5.98
C PRO A 375 0.78 3.41 -6.19
N ALA A 376 2.09 3.40 -5.91
CA ALA A 376 2.97 4.54 -6.15
C ALA A 376 3.12 4.86 -7.65
N ASN A 377 2.85 3.89 -8.53
CA ASN A 377 2.91 4.09 -9.97
C ASN A 377 1.61 4.71 -10.51
N VAL A 378 1.67 6.02 -10.79
CA VAL A 378 0.58 6.80 -11.41
C VAL A 378 0.60 6.77 -12.94
N TRP A 379 1.68 6.29 -13.56
CA TRP A 379 1.82 6.23 -15.01
C TRP A 379 1.12 5.01 -15.61
N GLY A 380 0.56 5.19 -16.81
CA GLY A 380 -0.30 4.21 -17.48
C GLY A 380 -1.67 4.03 -16.83
N ARG A 381 -1.99 4.80 -15.78
CA ARG A 381 -3.32 4.88 -15.15
C ARG A 381 -3.86 6.31 -15.18
N ILE A 382 -3.07 7.25 -14.66
CA ILE A 382 -3.42 8.67 -14.54
C ILE A 382 -2.69 9.44 -15.63
N PHE A 383 -1.36 9.30 -15.67
CA PHE A 383 -0.52 9.94 -16.70
C PHE A 383 -0.24 8.98 -17.84
N ALA A 384 -0.27 9.50 -19.08
CA ALA A 384 -0.04 8.68 -20.26
C ALA A 384 1.43 8.29 -20.40
N LEU A 385 1.68 7.05 -20.84
CA LEU A 385 3.00 6.64 -21.30
C LEU A 385 3.12 6.92 -22.80
N SER A 386 4.29 7.40 -23.22
CA SER A 386 4.59 7.66 -24.62
C SER A 386 5.98 7.14 -24.99
N ARG A 387 6.14 6.67 -26.22
CA ARG A 387 7.44 6.34 -26.81
C ARG A 387 8.23 7.61 -27.18
N PRO A 388 9.53 7.50 -27.50
CA PRO A 388 10.33 8.64 -27.97
C PRO A 388 9.77 9.33 -29.22
N ASP A 389 9.03 8.62 -30.07
CA ASP A 389 8.34 9.16 -31.26
C ASP A 389 7.01 9.87 -30.95
N GLY A 390 6.62 9.95 -29.67
CA GLY A 390 5.39 10.57 -29.20
C GLY A 390 4.15 9.66 -29.25
N THR A 391 4.27 8.44 -29.77
CA THR A 391 3.15 7.49 -29.80
C THR A 391 2.78 7.04 -28.40
N ARG A 392 1.47 7.00 -28.08
CA ARG A 392 0.99 6.56 -26.77
C ARG A 392 1.17 5.06 -26.62
N VAL A 393 1.62 4.64 -25.44
CA VAL A 393 1.78 3.23 -25.05
C VAL A 393 0.64 2.87 -24.11
N ALA A 394 -0.16 1.90 -24.50
CA ALA A 394 -1.12 1.25 -23.62
C ALA A 394 -0.51 -0.05 -23.13
N VAL A 395 -0.41 -0.20 -21.80
CA VAL A 395 0.14 -1.41 -21.17
C VAL A 395 -0.80 -1.89 -20.08
N ALA A 396 -1.03 -3.20 -20.03
CA ALA A 396 -1.84 -3.80 -19.00
C ALA A 396 -1.12 -3.74 -17.64
N ARG A 397 -1.84 -3.35 -16.58
CA ARG A 397 -1.30 -3.33 -15.21
C ARG A 397 -1.24 -4.74 -14.63
N THR A 398 -0.27 -5.52 -15.10
CA THR A 398 -0.04 -6.90 -14.66
C THR A 398 1.21 -6.98 -13.78
N PRO A 399 1.30 -7.98 -12.88
CA PRO A 399 2.50 -8.24 -12.08
C PRO A 399 3.79 -8.50 -12.89
N GLN A 400 3.67 -8.74 -14.20
CA GLN A 400 4.79 -9.09 -15.07
C GLN A 400 5.38 -7.87 -15.78
N ALA A 401 4.82 -6.67 -15.55
CA ALA A 401 5.28 -5.43 -16.14
C ALA A 401 5.95 -4.54 -15.07
N TRP A 402 7.09 -3.95 -15.40
CA TRP A 402 7.79 -2.98 -14.59
C TRP A 402 8.06 -1.70 -15.38
N LEU A 403 8.11 -0.57 -14.68
CA LEU A 403 8.60 0.69 -15.19
C LEU A 403 9.91 1.04 -14.49
N ILE A 404 10.87 1.53 -15.26
CA ILE A 404 12.14 2.05 -14.73
C ILE A 404 12.10 3.57 -14.83
N PHE A 405 12.29 4.22 -13.69
CA PHE A 405 12.18 5.65 -13.50
C PHE A 405 13.54 6.31 -13.34
N ARG A 406 13.68 7.53 -13.87
CA ARG A 406 14.76 8.48 -13.58
C ARG A 406 14.11 9.81 -13.16
N ALA A 407 14.38 10.28 -11.95
CA ALA A 407 13.82 11.52 -11.42
C ALA A 407 12.27 11.61 -11.52
N GLY A 408 11.56 10.49 -11.31
CA GLY A 408 10.10 10.42 -11.42
C GLY A 408 9.54 10.29 -12.84
N ARG A 409 10.39 10.36 -13.88
CA ARG A 409 10.00 10.09 -15.27
C ARG A 409 10.22 8.62 -15.62
N PRO A 410 9.20 7.88 -16.12
CA PRO A 410 9.41 6.53 -16.64
C PRO A 410 10.17 6.60 -17.97
N ILE A 411 11.28 5.89 -18.06
CA ILE A 411 12.16 5.89 -19.25
C ILE A 411 12.20 4.54 -19.98
N VAL A 412 11.92 3.44 -19.28
CA VAL A 412 11.86 2.11 -19.88
C VAL A 412 10.66 1.35 -19.31
N LEU A 413 9.89 0.75 -20.21
CA LEU A 413 8.87 -0.25 -19.91
C LEU A 413 9.47 -1.64 -20.10
N ALA A 414 9.35 -2.50 -19.08
CA ALA A 414 9.80 -3.87 -19.09
C ALA A 414 8.59 -4.81 -19.00
N GLU A 415 8.32 -5.59 -20.03
CA GLU A 415 7.18 -6.52 -20.11
C GLU A 415 7.64 -7.97 -20.03
N GLY A 416 6.72 -8.87 -19.62
CA GLY A 416 6.99 -10.29 -19.51
C GLY A 416 8.14 -10.63 -18.56
N HIS A 417 8.24 -9.90 -17.43
CA HIS A 417 9.34 -9.95 -16.48
C HIS A 417 10.71 -9.55 -17.07
N GLY A 418 10.72 -8.55 -17.96
CA GLY A 418 11.94 -7.98 -18.54
C GLY A 418 12.38 -8.64 -19.85
N ARG A 419 11.58 -9.57 -20.39
CA ARG A 419 11.83 -10.21 -21.69
C ARG A 419 11.75 -9.23 -22.85
N GLU A 420 10.88 -8.24 -22.75
CA GLU A 420 10.76 -7.15 -23.71
C GLU A 420 10.99 -5.82 -23.01
N LEU A 421 11.98 -5.07 -23.50
CA LEU A 421 12.30 -3.74 -23.00
C LEU A 421 11.98 -2.72 -24.09
N SER A 422 11.12 -1.76 -23.76
CA SER A 422 10.71 -0.67 -24.64
C SER A 422 11.09 0.67 -24.03
N THR A 423 11.83 1.47 -24.79
CA THR A 423 12.18 2.85 -24.41
C THR A 423 10.95 3.75 -24.44
N LEU A 424 10.88 4.67 -23.49
CA LEU A 424 9.83 5.67 -23.35
C LEU A 424 10.39 7.06 -23.61
N ALA A 425 9.52 8.05 -23.75
CA ALA A 425 9.89 9.43 -23.95
C ALA A 425 10.85 9.90 -22.84
N GLY A 426 12.01 10.44 -23.22
CA GLY A 426 13.04 10.93 -22.29
C GLY A 426 14.11 9.93 -21.91
N TYR A 427 14.06 8.72 -22.46
CA TYR A 427 15.17 7.80 -22.47
C TYR A 427 16.33 8.37 -23.30
N GLU A 428 17.53 8.31 -22.74
CA GLU A 428 18.78 8.62 -23.44
C GLU A 428 19.74 7.43 -23.28
N LEU A 429 20.66 7.23 -24.23
CA LEU A 429 21.59 6.09 -24.18
C LEU A 429 22.47 6.10 -22.90
N VAL A 430 22.70 7.27 -22.31
CA VAL A 430 23.42 7.43 -21.02
C VAL A 430 22.69 6.77 -19.85
N ASP A 431 21.39 6.52 -19.97
CA ASP A 431 20.58 5.86 -18.93
C ASP A 431 20.73 4.34 -18.93
N LEU A 432 21.21 3.77 -20.02
CA LEU A 432 21.27 2.32 -20.20
C LEU A 432 22.01 1.60 -19.06
N PRO A 433 23.20 2.05 -18.57
CA PRO A 433 23.83 1.42 -17.41
C PRO A 433 23.00 1.51 -16.13
N GLY A 434 22.22 2.58 -15.96
CA GLY A 434 21.27 2.75 -14.87
C GLY A 434 20.09 1.77 -14.97
N VAL A 435 19.54 1.61 -16.16
CA VAL A 435 18.50 0.63 -16.50
C VAL A 435 18.96 -0.79 -16.20
N VAL A 436 20.17 -1.16 -16.65
CA VAL A 436 20.73 -2.49 -16.38
C VAL A 436 20.91 -2.71 -14.88
N ARG A 437 21.42 -1.72 -14.11
CA ARG A 437 21.50 -1.82 -12.65
C ARG A 437 20.14 -1.94 -11.97
N ALA A 438 19.12 -1.22 -12.44
CA ALA A 438 17.78 -1.27 -11.87
C ALA A 438 17.16 -2.67 -12.05
N LEU A 439 17.23 -3.23 -13.26
CA LEU A 439 16.88 -4.63 -13.51
C LEU A 439 17.70 -5.56 -12.63
N SER A 440 18.99 -5.25 -12.51
CA SER A 440 19.92 -6.12 -11.82
C SER A 440 19.63 -6.26 -10.32
N SER A 441 19.17 -5.17 -9.69
CA SER A 441 18.80 -5.14 -8.27
C SER A 441 17.71 -6.15 -7.88
N ILE A 442 16.91 -6.65 -8.85
CA ILE A 442 15.92 -7.71 -8.60
C ILE A 442 16.61 -9.02 -8.23
N MET A 443 17.73 -9.34 -8.88
CA MET A 443 18.46 -10.60 -8.71
C MET A 443 19.38 -10.59 -7.49
N GLU A 444 19.68 -9.43 -6.93
CA GLU A 444 20.43 -9.30 -5.66
C GLU A 444 19.63 -9.79 -4.46
N ARG A 445 18.30 -9.90 -4.59
CA ARG A 445 17.40 -10.38 -3.53
C ARG A 445 17.57 -11.88 -3.29
N PRO A 446 17.22 -12.39 -2.09
CA PRO A 446 17.11 -13.83 -1.84
C PRO A 446 16.18 -14.54 -2.85
N PRO A 447 16.45 -15.80 -3.27
CA PRO A 447 15.69 -16.47 -4.33
C PRO A 447 14.17 -16.53 -4.15
N LEU A 448 13.68 -16.61 -2.90
CA LEU A 448 12.24 -16.61 -2.61
C LEU A 448 11.56 -15.25 -2.84
N LEU A 449 12.33 -14.16 -2.79
CA LEU A 449 11.87 -12.79 -2.98
C LEU A 449 12.05 -12.30 -4.43
N ARG A 450 12.60 -13.14 -5.32
CA ARG A 450 12.74 -12.80 -6.74
C ARG A 450 11.44 -13.13 -7.48
N PRO A 451 10.89 -12.19 -8.28
CA PRO A 451 9.79 -12.49 -9.20
C PRO A 451 10.15 -13.57 -10.21
N VAL A 452 11.42 -13.66 -10.61
CA VAL A 452 11.94 -14.63 -11.57
C VAL A 452 13.20 -15.32 -11.06
N ARG A 453 13.43 -16.56 -11.49
CA ARG A 453 14.65 -17.31 -11.17
C ARG A 453 15.88 -16.79 -11.92
N ARG A 454 15.65 -16.29 -13.13
CA ARG A 454 16.64 -15.65 -14.01
C ARG A 454 15.93 -14.55 -14.78
N LEU A 455 16.60 -13.41 -14.96
CA LEU A 455 16.18 -12.40 -15.91
C LEU A 455 16.55 -12.87 -17.31
N GLU A 456 15.64 -12.70 -18.26
CA GLU A 456 15.89 -12.93 -19.67
C GLU A 456 15.50 -11.66 -20.41
N VAL A 457 16.37 -11.14 -21.26
CA VAL A 457 16.10 -10.01 -22.16
C VAL A 457 16.20 -10.55 -23.57
N VAL A 458 15.11 -10.49 -24.32
CA VAL A 458 15.01 -11.01 -25.69
C VAL A 458 14.86 -9.87 -26.68
N MET A 459 14.02 -8.89 -26.35
CA MET A 459 13.65 -7.80 -27.24
C MET A 459 14.02 -6.44 -26.64
N TRP A 460 14.54 -5.55 -27.48
CA TRP A 460 14.80 -4.14 -27.18
C TRP A 460 14.17 -3.28 -28.28
N ASN A 461 13.19 -2.44 -27.93
CA ASN A 461 12.42 -1.61 -28.87
C ASN A 461 11.82 -2.42 -30.04
N GLY A 462 11.31 -3.62 -29.76
CA GLY A 462 10.71 -4.50 -30.78
C GLY A 462 11.71 -5.19 -31.72
N ARG A 463 13.03 -5.09 -31.46
CA ARG A 463 14.09 -5.82 -32.20
C ARG A 463 14.80 -6.82 -31.29
N PRO A 464 15.38 -7.91 -31.82
CA PRO A 464 16.21 -8.82 -31.03
C PRO A 464 17.35 -8.06 -30.35
N VAL A 465 17.53 -8.25 -29.03
CA VAL A 465 18.50 -7.47 -28.24
C VAL A 465 19.92 -7.60 -28.78
N ALA A 466 20.27 -8.77 -29.34
CA ALA A 466 21.57 -9.06 -29.96
C ALA A 466 21.95 -8.13 -31.13
N GLU A 467 20.96 -7.49 -31.76
CA GLU A 467 21.17 -6.58 -32.91
C GLU A 467 21.13 -5.11 -32.50
N THR A 468 21.15 -4.82 -31.19
CA THR A 468 20.98 -3.46 -30.66
C THR A 468 22.18 -3.01 -29.84
N GLU A 469 22.35 -1.69 -29.71
CA GLU A 469 23.32 -1.04 -28.82
C GLU A 469 23.25 -1.50 -27.35
N ALA A 470 22.11 -2.07 -26.93
CA ALA A 470 21.94 -2.56 -25.57
C ALA A 470 22.79 -3.80 -25.28
N PHE A 471 23.09 -4.62 -26.29
CA PHE A 471 23.70 -5.93 -26.13
C PHE A 471 25.04 -5.88 -25.37
N ASP A 472 25.97 -5.05 -25.83
CA ASP A 472 27.31 -4.94 -25.26
C ASP A 472 27.30 -4.40 -23.83
N VAL A 473 26.35 -3.51 -23.51
CA VAL A 473 26.21 -2.94 -22.17
C VAL A 473 25.70 -4.00 -21.18
N PHE A 474 24.72 -4.82 -21.58
CA PHE A 474 24.27 -5.94 -20.77
C PHE A 474 25.38 -6.99 -20.55
N LEU A 475 26.16 -7.32 -21.58
CA LEU A 475 27.31 -8.23 -21.45
C LEU A 475 28.37 -7.68 -20.48
N THR A 476 28.69 -6.38 -20.59
CA THR A 476 29.64 -5.72 -19.70
C THR A 476 29.15 -5.71 -18.25
N ALA A 477 27.84 -5.65 -18.03
CA ALA A 477 27.22 -5.74 -16.72
C ALA A 477 27.14 -7.18 -16.16
N GLY A 478 27.58 -8.20 -16.92
CA GLY A 478 27.67 -9.58 -16.46
C GLY A 478 26.52 -10.50 -16.91
N PHE A 479 25.65 -10.05 -17.81
CA PHE A 479 24.68 -10.93 -18.46
C PHE A 479 25.40 -11.91 -19.39
N ALA A 480 24.90 -13.14 -19.47
CA ALA A 480 25.36 -14.14 -20.42
C ALA A 480 24.51 -14.09 -21.68
N ALA A 481 25.14 -14.25 -22.84
CA ALA A 481 24.45 -14.45 -24.10
C ALA A 481 24.17 -15.94 -24.33
N ASP A 482 22.98 -16.23 -24.85
CA ASP A 482 22.59 -17.55 -25.34
C ASP A 482 21.86 -17.37 -26.67
N GLY A 483 22.63 -17.29 -27.76
CA GLY A 483 22.13 -16.92 -29.08
C GLY A 483 21.53 -15.50 -29.08
N PRO A 484 20.26 -15.30 -29.49
CA PRO A 484 19.65 -13.98 -29.58
C PRO A 484 19.13 -13.41 -28.24
N ARG A 485 19.23 -14.17 -27.14
CA ARG A 485 18.76 -13.76 -25.81
C ARG A 485 19.93 -13.49 -24.86
N LEU A 486 19.74 -12.51 -23.98
CA LEU A 486 20.58 -12.27 -22.83
C LEU A 486 19.90 -12.81 -21.58
N TRP A 487 20.66 -13.36 -20.65
CA TRP A 487 20.10 -13.81 -19.37
C TRP A 487 21.06 -13.57 -18.21
N TRP A 488 20.49 -13.47 -17.01
CA TRP A 488 21.25 -13.30 -15.78
C TRP A 488 20.52 -13.93 -14.58
N ASP A 489 21.22 -14.78 -13.83
CA ASP A 489 20.72 -15.50 -12.65
C ASP A 489 21.17 -14.88 -11.32
N GLY A 490 21.85 -13.72 -11.39
CA GLY A 490 22.44 -13.03 -10.25
C GLY A 490 23.88 -13.45 -9.96
N HIS A 491 24.49 -14.31 -10.78
CA HIS A 491 25.92 -14.58 -10.74
C HIS A 491 26.51 -14.13 -12.08
N PRO A 492 27.70 -13.49 -12.10
CA PRO A 492 28.30 -13.11 -13.37
C PRO A 492 28.51 -14.37 -14.21
N GLY A 493 27.95 -14.39 -15.42
CA GLY A 493 28.11 -15.52 -16.34
C GLY A 493 29.57 -15.74 -16.75
N PRO A 494 29.92 -16.91 -17.30
CA PRO A 494 31.24 -17.11 -17.89
C PRO A 494 31.44 -16.08 -19.00
N ARG A 495 32.50 -15.26 -18.89
CA ARG A 495 32.85 -14.29 -19.93
C ARG A 495 33.14 -15.05 -21.24
N PRO A 496 32.58 -14.65 -22.40
CA PRO A 496 32.97 -15.24 -23.66
C PRO A 496 34.49 -15.05 -23.84
N ALA A 497 35.19 -16.12 -24.22
CA ALA A 497 36.59 -16.03 -24.58
C ALA A 497 36.72 -15.06 -25.76
N ARG A 498 37.51 -14.01 -25.57
CA ARG A 498 37.81 -13.00 -26.61
C ARG A 498 38.49 -13.60 -27.82
#